data_AF-A0A6S7BQK0-F1
#
_entry.id   AF-A0A6S7BQK0-F1
#
_cell.length_a   1.000
_cell.length_b   1.000
_cell.length_c   1.000
_cell.angle_alpha   90.00
_cell.angle_beta   90.00
_cell.angle_gamma   90.00
#
_symmetry.space_group_name_H-M   'P 1'
#
loop_
_entity.id
_entity.type
_entity.pdbx_description
1 polymer ?
#
loop_
_entity_poly.entity_id
_entity_poly.type
_entity_poly.pdbx_seq_one_letter_code
_entity_poly.pdbx_strand_id
1 'polypeptide(L)'
;MIRVKREVIAIGSLFLFFLGLVLAAGVFFELLFWPFLSWQLGATGYELPTIDRLYKWGKFILIISPVCSVIMWIYKKKASCR
;
A
#
# COMPACT_ATOMS: atom_id res chain seq x y z
N MET A 1 -22.23 -10.52 19.44
CA MET A 1 -21.31 -9.36 19.47
C MET A 1 -19.83 -9.72 19.40
N ILE A 2 -19.34 -10.75 20.11
CA ILE A 2 -17.91 -11.14 20.13
C ILE A 2 -17.37 -11.50 18.73
N ARG A 3 -18.16 -12.19 17.91
CA ARG A 3 -17.79 -12.61 16.55
C ARG A 3 -17.56 -11.41 15.62
N VAL A 4 -18.45 -10.41 15.67
CA VAL A 4 -18.35 -9.19 14.84
C VAL A 4 -17.15 -8.34 15.23
N LYS A 5 -16.89 -8.15 16.54
CA LYS A 5 -15.68 -7.45 17.00
C LYS A 5 -14.40 -8.10 16.48
N ARG A 6 -14.31 -9.43 16.49
CA ARG A 6 -13.13 -10.17 16.00
C ARG A 6 -12.92 -10.00 14.49
N GLU A 7 -14.00 -9.96 13.71
CA GLU A 7 -13.95 -9.72 12.25
C GLU A 7 -13.49 -8.29 11.94
N VAL A 8 -14.02 -7.28 12.65
CA VAL A 8 -13.61 -5.88 12.48
C VAL A 8 -12.14 -5.69 12.83
N ILE A 9 -11.64 -6.32 13.90
CA ILE A 9 -10.22 -6.28 14.26
C ILE A 9 -9.36 -6.95 13.17
N ALA A 10 -9.81 -8.07 12.59
CA ALA A 10 -9.09 -8.76 11.53
C ALA A 10 -9.03 -7.94 10.23
N ILE A 11 -10.11 -7.26 9.85
CA ILE A 11 -10.13 -6.35 8.70
C ILE A 11 -9.25 -5.13 8.96
N GLY A 12 -9.31 -4.57 10.18
CA GLY A 12 -8.47 -3.45 10.60
C GLY A 12 -6.98 -3.79 10.56
N SER A 13 -6.59 -4.98 11.02
CA SER A 13 -5.18 -5.40 10.97
C SER A 13 -4.70 -5.64 9.54
N LEU A 14 -5.54 -6.23 8.67
CA LEU A 14 -5.23 -6.38 7.24
C LEU A 14 -5.10 -5.02 6.55
N PHE A 15 -5.99 -4.08 6.87
CA PHE A 15 -5.92 -2.72 6.33
C PHE A 15 -4.63 -2.00 6.74
N LEU A 16 -4.24 -2.07 8.02
CA LEU A 16 -2.98 -1.50 8.49
C LEU A 16 -1.76 -2.17 7.83
N PHE A 17 -1.81 -3.48 7.64
CA PHE A 17 -0.75 -4.22 6.95
C PHE A 17 -0.58 -3.75 5.50
N PHE A 18 -1.66 -3.70 4.72
CA PHE A 18 -1.61 -3.22 3.34
C PHE A 18 -1.25 -1.74 3.25
N LEU A 19 -1.74 -0.91 4.17
CA LEU A 19 -1.39 0.51 4.24
C LEU A 19 0.10 0.70 4.46
N GLY A 20 0.71 -0.04 5.40
CA GLY A 20 2.15 -0.04 5.64
C GLY A 20 2.95 -0.54 4.42
N LEU A 21 2.48 -1.61 3.78
CA LEU A 21 3.15 -2.19 2.61
C LEU A 21 3.17 -1.22 1.42
N VAL A 22 2.04 -0.58 1.11
CA VAL A 22 1.96 0.38 -0.01
C VAL A 22 2.71 1.67 0.32
N LEU A 23 2.73 2.12 1.58
CA LEU A 23 3.59 3.22 2.00
C LEU A 23 5.08 2.90 1.81
N ALA A 24 5.52 1.73 2.28
CA ALA A 24 6.90 1.29 2.11
C ALA A 24 7.27 1.17 0.62
N ALA A 25 6.36 0.64 -0.20
CA ALA A 25 6.54 0.59 -1.65
C ALA A 25 6.65 2.01 -2.24
N GLY A 26 5.77 2.94 -1.87
CA GLY A 26 5.82 4.32 -2.35
C GLY A 26 7.13 5.02 -2.01
N VAL A 27 7.61 4.85 -0.76
CA VAL A 27 8.91 5.36 -0.31
C VAL A 27 10.05 4.71 -1.11
N PHE A 28 10.02 3.39 -1.29
CA PHE A 28 11.02 2.68 -2.10
C PHE A 28 11.04 3.18 -3.55
N PHE A 29 9.87 3.37 -4.15
CA PHE A 29 9.79 3.85 -5.52
C PHE A 29 10.35 5.27 -5.64
N GLU A 30 9.97 6.19 -4.76
CA GLU A 30 10.43 7.59 -4.80
C GLU A 30 11.90 7.78 -4.41
N LEU A 31 12.43 7.00 -3.45
CA LEU A 31 13.79 7.21 -2.94
C LEU A 31 14.85 6.30 -3.57
N LEU A 32 14.45 5.16 -4.13
CA LEU A 32 15.40 4.18 -4.68
C LEU A 32 15.15 3.96 -6.17
N PHE A 33 13.92 3.60 -6.55
CA PHE A 33 13.64 3.22 -7.93
C PHE A 33 13.79 4.38 -8.92
N TRP A 34 13.11 5.50 -8.69
CA TRP A 34 13.15 6.63 -9.61
C TRP A 34 14.54 7.28 -9.71
N PRO A 35 15.29 7.50 -8.60
CA PRO A 35 16.66 7.99 -8.67
C PRO A 35 17.60 7.02 -9.39
N PHE A 36 17.44 5.72 -9.16
CA PHE A 36 18.26 4.70 -9.82
C PHE A 36 17.98 4.67 -11.34
N LEU A 37 16.71 4.76 -11.73
CA LEU A 37 16.30 4.83 -13.14
C LEU A 37 16.84 6.09 -13.81
N SER A 38 16.76 7.25 -13.15
CA SER A 38 17.29 8.51 -13.70
C SER A 38 18.81 8.46 -13.86
N TRP A 39 19.51 7.81 -12.93
CA TRP A 39 20.95 7.61 -13.04
C TRP A 39 21.31 6.71 -14.24
N GLN A 40 20.58 5.62 -14.48
CA GLN A 40 20.79 4.77 -15.66
C GLN A 40 20.54 5.51 -16.98
N LEU A 41 19.63 6.48 -16.98
CA LEU A 41 19.32 7.32 -18.16
C LEU A 41 20.31 8.48 -18.37
N GLY A 42 21.37 8.56 -17.56
CA GLY A 42 22.42 9.58 -17.69
C GLY A 42 22.06 10.94 -17.09
N ALA A 43 21.00 11.03 -16.28
CA ALA A 43 20.69 12.25 -15.54
C ALA A 43 21.72 12.46 -14.41
N THR A 44 22.16 13.71 -14.23
CA THR A 44 23.18 14.08 -13.21
C THR A 44 22.63 14.14 -11.79
N GLY A 45 21.32 13.95 -11.61
CA GLY A 45 20.65 13.91 -10.31
C GLY A 45 19.17 13.57 -10.43
N TYR A 46 18.53 13.31 -9.28
CA TYR A 46 17.08 13.15 -9.15
C TYR A 46 16.55 14.22 -8.19
N GLU A 47 15.61 15.03 -8.65
CA GLU A 47 14.94 16.01 -7.80
C GLU A 47 13.99 15.30 -6.83
N LEU A 48 13.87 15.84 -5.62
CA LEU A 48 12.91 15.37 -4.62
C LEU A 48 11.49 15.34 -5.22
N PRO A 49 10.65 14.37 -4.84
CA PRO A 49 9.31 14.23 -5.39
C PRO A 49 8.48 15.48 -5.15
N THR A 50 7.87 16.00 -6.22
CA THR A 50 6.94 17.12 -6.15
C THR A 50 5.73 16.75 -5.28
N ILE A 51 5.16 17.74 -4.58
CA ILE A 51 3.97 17.57 -3.72
C ILE A 51 2.81 16.88 -4.46
N ASP A 52 2.67 17.14 -5.77
CA ASP A 52 1.65 16.50 -6.61
C ASP A 52 1.80 14.96 -6.72
N ARG A 53 3.04 14.46 -6.79
CA ARG A 53 3.32 13.01 -6.84
C ARG A 53 3.06 12.35 -5.50
N LEU A 54 3.43 13.00 -4.40
CA LEU A 54 3.07 12.58 -3.04
C LEU A 54 1.55 12.49 -2.87
N TYR A 55 0.81 13.46 -3.40
CA TYR A 55 -0.65 13.46 -3.34
C TYR A 55 -1.28 12.32 -4.15
N LYS A 56 -0.71 12.00 -5.33
CA LYS A 56 -1.11 10.83 -6.13
C LYS A 56 -0.86 9.52 -5.39
N TRP A 57 0.29 9.37 -4.74
CA TRP A 57 0.58 8.22 -3.87
C TRP A 57 -0.42 8.11 -2.73
N GLY A 58 -0.73 9.21 -2.03
CA GLY A 58 -1.72 9.24 -0.96
C GLY A 58 -3.10 8.77 -1.43
N LYS A 59 -3.59 9.29 -2.57
CA LYS A 59 -4.85 8.83 -3.19
C LYS A 59 -4.81 7.35 -3.54
N PHE A 60 -3.70 6.89 -4.13
CA PHE A 60 -3.54 5.48 -4.49
C PHE A 60 -3.58 4.56 -3.27
N ILE A 61 -2.86 4.90 -2.19
CA ILE A 61 -2.83 4.16 -0.93
C ILE A 61 -4.25 4.04 -0.34
N LEU A 62 -4.99 5.15 -0.31
CA LEU A 62 -6.34 5.20 0.25
C LEU A 62 -7.36 4.38 -0.55
N ILE A 63 -7.16 4.23 -1.86
CA ILE A 63 -8.04 3.43 -2.73
C ILE A 63 -7.66 1.95 -2.69
N ILE A 64 -6.37 1.62 -2.77
CA ILE A 64 -5.90 0.25 -2.93
C ILE A 64 -5.93 -0.54 -1.61
N SER A 65 -5.58 0.09 -0.48
CA SER A 65 -5.54 -0.56 0.82
C SER A 65 -6.87 -1.17 1.28
N PRO A 66 -8.03 -0.48 1.20
CA PRO A 66 -9.31 -1.07 1.58
C PRO A 66 -9.72 -2.19 0.61
N VAL A 67 -9.47 -2.03 -0.69
CA VAL A 67 -9.78 -3.06 -1.70
C VAL A 67 -8.99 -4.34 -1.43
N CYS A 68 -7.68 -4.23 -1.21
CA CYS A 68 -6.83 -5.38 -0.87
C CYS A 68 -7.24 -6.03 0.46
N SER A 69 -7.56 -5.23 1.49
CA SER A 69 -8.03 -5.76 2.77
C SER A 69 -9.33 -6.57 2.64
N VAL A 70 -10.31 -6.04 1.89
CA VAL A 70 -11.59 -6.73 1.64
C VAL A 70 -11.39 -8.02 0.83
N ILE A 71 -10.61 -7.98 -0.26
CA ILE A 71 -10.33 -9.16 -1.08
C ILE A 71 -9.64 -10.25 -0.24
N MET A 72 -8.64 -9.88 0.56
CA MET A 72 -7.91 -10.83 1.39
C MET A 72 -8.79 -11.42 2.50
N TRP A 73 -9.71 -10.63 3.05
CA TRP A 73 -10.70 -11.10 4.02
C TRP A 73 -11.66 -12.12 3.40
N ILE A 74 -12.19 -11.86 2.19
CA ILE A 74 -13.03 -12.81 1.44
C ILE A 74 -12.26 -14.11 1.17
N TYR A 75 -10.99 -14.00 0.77
CA TYR A 75 -10.13 -15.16 0.52
C TYR A 75 -9.94 -16.02 1.79
N LYS A 76 -9.64 -15.38 2.93
CA LYS A 76 -9.53 -16.08 4.23
C LYS A 76 -10.84 -16.76 4.64
N LYS A 77 -11.98 -16.08 4.45
CA LYS A 77 -13.31 -16.67 4.70
C LYS A 77 -13.56 -17.92 3.88
N LYS A 78 -13.21 -17.87 2.59
CA LYS A 78 -13.36 -19.02 1.68
C LYS A 78 -12.42 -20.17 2.05
N ALA A 79 -11.20 -19.87 2.49
CA ALA A 79 -10.21 -20.86 2.92
C ALA A 79 -10.59 -21.57 4.22
N SER A 80 -11.24 -20.89 5.18
CA SER A 80 -11.72 -21.52 6.44
C SER A 80 -12.96 -22.41 6.29
N CYS A 81 -13.57 -22.46 5.10
CA CYS A 81 -14.79 -23.24 4.85
C CYS A 81 -14.51 -24.57 4.13
N ARG A 82 -13.23 -24.89 3.91
CA ARG A 82 -12.75 -26.19 3.41
C ARG A 82 -12.02 -26.90 4.54
#